data_AF-A0A8X7B7N9-F1
#
_entry.id   AF-A0A8X7B7N9-F1
#
_cell.length_a   1.000
_cell.length_b   1.000
_cell.length_c   1.000
_cell.angle_alpha   90.00
_cell.angle_beta   90.00
_cell.angle_gamma   90.00
#
_symmetry.space_group_name_H-M   'P 1'
#
loop_
_entity.id
_entity.type
_entity.pdbx_description
1 polymer ?
#
loop_
_entity_poly.entity_id
_entity_poly.type
_entity_poly.pdbx_seq_one_letter_code
_entity_poly.pdbx_strand_id
1 'polypeptide(L)'
;MDEVPLSFDIPPTRTVDVQGASSIPINTTVNKRTSFTAVLCCAANGLKWPPMLIFKRKTLPKENFPKGVEIRANENGWMNEQIMLSWLQTIWRKRKNSFFRPKAFLIMDSMKSHVSENVKNALKSASAKIAIIPGGLTKNCNL
;
A
#
# COMPACT_ATOMS: atom_id res chain seq x y z
N MET A 1 4.89 6.56 4.07
CA MET A 1 3.98 5.79 3.22
C MET A 1 4.87 5.02 2.27
N ASP A 2 4.56 3.75 2.10
CA ASP A 2 5.37 2.83 1.29
C ASP A 2 4.48 1.78 0.63
N GLU A 3 4.98 1.24 -0.48
CA GLU A 3 4.32 0.22 -1.28
C GLU A 3 5.06 -1.10 -1.20
N VAL A 4 4.30 -2.16 -0.88
CA VAL A 4 4.84 -3.51 -0.80
C VAL A 4 4.08 -4.42 -1.77
N PRO A 5 4.76 -5.07 -2.73
CA PRO A 5 4.13 -6.11 -3.52
C PRO A 5 3.87 -7.34 -2.64
N LEU A 6 2.63 -7.82 -2.64
CA LEU A 6 2.20 -9.02 -1.93
C LEU A 6 1.70 -10.07 -2.92
N SER A 7 2.10 -11.32 -2.72
CA SER A 7 1.57 -12.46 -3.46
C SER A 7 0.22 -12.88 -2.91
N PHE A 8 -0.70 -13.31 -3.77
CA PHE A 8 -1.96 -13.93 -3.33
C PHE A 8 -1.71 -15.26 -2.61
N ASP A 9 -0.70 -16.01 -3.08
CA ASP A 9 -0.25 -17.25 -2.45
C ASP A 9 1.01 -17.01 -1.64
N ILE A 10 0.93 -17.23 -0.34
CA ILE A 10 2.07 -17.26 0.58
C ILE A 10 2.09 -18.65 1.20
N PRO A 11 2.59 -19.68 0.47
CA PRO A 11 2.61 -21.04 0.98
C PRO A 11 3.45 -21.09 2.28
N PRO A 12 2.99 -21.81 3.31
CA PRO A 12 3.74 -21.94 4.54
C PRO A 12 5.07 -22.67 4.30
N THR A 13 6.14 -22.22 4.94
CA THR A 13 7.47 -22.85 4.86
C THR A 13 7.62 -24.03 5.81
N ARG A 14 6.66 -24.23 6.72
CA ARG A 14 6.61 -25.32 7.67
C ARG A 14 5.19 -25.89 7.72
N THR A 15 5.09 -27.21 7.66
CA THR A 15 3.85 -27.96 7.83
C THR A 15 3.97 -28.87 9.05
N VAL A 16 2.82 -29.22 9.65
CA VAL A 16 2.73 -30.17 10.78
C VAL A 16 1.70 -31.21 10.39
N ASP A 17 2.07 -32.48 10.51
CA ASP A 17 1.22 -33.63 10.22
C ASP A 17 1.61 -34.83 11.10
N VAL A 18 0.85 -35.91 11.02
CA VAL A 18 1.11 -37.17 11.74
C VAL A 18 2.47 -37.74 11.35
N GLN A 19 3.21 -38.21 12.35
CA GLN A 19 4.53 -38.81 12.17
C GLN A 19 4.45 -40.01 11.20
N GLY A 20 5.23 -39.97 10.12
CA GLY A 20 5.24 -41.00 9.08
C GLY A 20 4.52 -40.63 7.78
N ALA A 21 3.89 -39.45 7.70
CA ALA A 21 3.33 -38.94 6.45
C ALA A 21 4.44 -38.67 5.41
N SER A 22 4.30 -39.26 4.22
CA SER A 22 5.28 -39.15 3.12
C SER A 22 5.05 -37.92 2.22
N SER A 23 3.86 -37.33 2.26
CA SER A 23 3.51 -36.12 1.52
C SER A 23 2.47 -35.32 2.29
N ILE A 24 2.67 -34.01 2.37
CA ILE A 24 1.73 -33.07 3.01
C ILE A 24 1.18 -32.15 1.92
N PRO A 25 -0.12 -32.22 1.59
CA PRO A 25 -0.71 -31.36 0.57
C PRO A 25 -0.74 -29.91 1.04
N ILE A 26 -0.11 -29.03 0.27
CA ILE A 26 -0.21 -27.58 0.47
C ILE A 26 -1.24 -27.04 -0.51
N ASN A 27 -2.39 -26.61 0.02
CA ASN A 27 -3.40 -25.92 -0.78
C ASN A 27 -2.90 -24.52 -1.12
N THR A 28 -2.31 -24.38 -2.30
CA THR A 28 -2.05 -23.08 -2.92
C THR A 28 -3.14 -22.80 -3.95
N THR A 29 -3.48 -21.53 -4.15
CA THR A 29 -4.24 -21.14 -5.33
C THR A 29 -3.42 -21.50 -6.57
N VAL A 30 -4.07 -21.91 -7.67
CA VAL A 30 -3.37 -22.29 -8.92
C VAL A 30 -2.64 -21.08 -9.54
N ASN A 31 -2.81 -19.88 -8.98
CA ASN A 31 -2.35 -18.61 -9.52
C ASN A 31 -1.09 -18.06 -8.81
N LYS A 32 -0.04 -18.88 -8.80
CA LYS A 32 1.26 -18.59 -8.14
C LYS A 32 1.98 -17.31 -8.62
N ARG A 33 1.51 -16.66 -9.69
CA ARG A 33 2.13 -15.47 -10.30
C ARG A 33 1.32 -14.20 -10.13
N THR A 34 0.14 -14.26 -9.53
CA THR A 34 -0.60 -13.03 -9.23
C THR A 34 -0.11 -12.39 -7.94
N SER A 35 0.16 -11.10 -8.02
CA SER A 35 0.45 -10.23 -6.91
C SER A 35 -0.44 -8.99 -6.97
N PHE A 36 -0.50 -8.27 -5.86
CA PHE A 36 -1.11 -6.96 -5.74
C PHE A 36 -0.17 -6.05 -4.94
N THR A 37 -0.28 -4.74 -5.14
CA THR A 37 0.52 -3.78 -4.37
C THR A 37 -0.30 -3.29 -3.19
N ALA A 38 0.23 -3.44 -1.98
CA ALA A 38 -0.34 -2.85 -0.78
C ALA A 38 0.35 -1.52 -0.47
N VAL A 39 -0.43 -0.45 -0.32
CA VAL A 39 0.04 0.87 0.09
C VAL A 39 -0.29 1.07 1.56
N LEU A 40 0.73 1.30 2.37
CA LEU A 40 0.62 1.38 3.82
C LEU A 40 1.15 2.71 4.35
N CYS A 41 0.52 3.24 5.40
CA CYS A 41 0.98 4.46 6.06
C CYS A 41 0.71 4.41 7.56
N CYS A 42 1.71 4.83 8.33
CA CYS A 42 1.64 5.01 9.77
C CYS A 42 2.26 6.34 10.19
N ALA A 43 1.99 6.76 11.42
CA ALA A 43 2.62 7.89 12.08
C ALA A 43 3.40 7.43 13.31
N ALA A 44 4.32 8.29 13.78
CA ALA A 44 5.20 8.01 14.92
C ALA A 44 4.43 7.72 16.23
N ASN A 45 3.20 8.22 16.38
CA ASN A 45 2.34 7.93 17.52
C ASN A 45 1.59 6.59 17.41
N GLY A 46 1.94 5.74 16.45
CA GLY A 46 1.30 4.44 16.21
C GLY A 46 -0.01 4.50 15.44
N LEU A 47 -0.50 5.69 15.04
CA LEU A 47 -1.69 5.81 14.20
C LEU A 47 -1.41 5.17 12.83
N LYS A 48 -2.32 4.30 12.39
CA LYS A 48 -2.28 3.64 11.07
C LYS A 48 -3.45 4.11 10.22
N TRP A 49 -3.20 4.35 8.95
CA TRP A 49 -4.25 4.62 7.98
C TRP A 49 -4.80 3.32 7.41
N PRO A 50 -6.06 3.32 6.94
CA PRO A 50 -6.58 2.25 6.10
C PRO A 50 -5.59 1.90 4.98
N PRO A 51 -5.30 0.61 4.74
CA PRO A 51 -4.48 0.20 3.61
C PRO A 51 -5.21 0.46 2.28
N MET A 52 -4.45 0.70 1.22
CA MET A 52 -4.95 0.63 -0.15
C MET A 52 -4.35 -0.58 -0.87
N LEU A 53 -5.15 -1.34 -1.60
CA LEU A 53 -4.68 -2.43 -2.45
C LEU A 53 -4.84 -2.06 -3.93
N ILE A 54 -3.79 -2.29 -4.72
CA ILE A 54 -3.77 -2.05 -6.17
C ILE A 54 -3.64 -3.40 -6.87
N PHE A 55 -4.71 -3.82 -7.53
CA PHE A 55 -4.72 -5.05 -8.33
C PHE A 55 -4.22 -4.80 -9.75
N LYS A 56 -3.40 -5.72 -10.26
CA LYS A 56 -2.95 -5.73 -11.66
C LYS A 56 -4.06 -6.22 -12.60
N ARG A 57 -4.98 -5.32 -12.99
CA ARG A 57 -6.12 -5.60 -13.89
C ARG A 57 -6.80 -4.32 -14.40
N LYS A 58 -7.55 -4.42 -15.51
CA LYS A 58 -8.27 -3.28 -16.12
C LYS A 58 -9.46 -2.79 -15.31
N THR A 59 -10.20 -3.71 -14.70
CA THR A 59 -11.46 -3.42 -13.99
C THR A 59 -11.46 -4.11 -12.65
N LEU A 60 -12.14 -3.54 -11.65
CA LEU A 60 -12.35 -4.22 -10.37
C LEU A 60 -13.44 -5.30 -10.50
N PRO A 61 -13.27 -6.46 -9.86
CA PRO A 61 -14.35 -7.44 -9.79
C PRO A 61 -15.50 -6.89 -8.94
N LYS A 62 -16.73 -7.31 -9.25
CA LYS A 62 -17.92 -6.99 -8.46
C LYS A 62 -17.99 -7.95 -7.27
N GLU A 63 -17.08 -7.76 -6.33
CA GLU A 63 -16.97 -8.57 -5.11
C GLU A 63 -17.12 -7.70 -3.88
N ASN A 64 -17.52 -8.32 -2.77
CA ASN A 64 -17.59 -7.66 -1.48
C ASN A 64 -16.19 -7.59 -0.87
N PHE A 65 -15.55 -6.44 -1.00
CA PHE A 65 -14.27 -6.18 -0.35
C PHE A 65 -14.44 -5.90 1.15
N PRO A 66 -13.45 -6.25 1.98
CA PRO A 66 -13.49 -5.97 3.40
C PRO A 66 -13.60 -4.47 3.67
N LYS A 67 -14.40 -4.10 4.68
CA LYS A 67 -14.51 -2.71 5.13
C LYS A 67 -13.17 -2.23 5.67
N GLY A 68 -12.86 -0.96 5.44
CA GLY A 68 -11.62 -0.34 5.94
C GLY A 68 -10.40 -0.60 5.07
N VAL A 69 -10.58 -1.12 3.85
CA VAL A 69 -9.54 -1.24 2.83
C VAL A 69 -9.99 -0.50 1.58
N GLU A 70 -9.14 0.37 1.05
CA GLU A 70 -9.40 1.05 -0.21
C GLU A 70 -8.91 0.19 -1.36
N ILE A 71 -9.75 -0.07 -2.36
CA ILE A 71 -9.41 -0.97 -3.46
C ILE A 71 -9.29 -0.18 -4.77
N ARG A 72 -8.18 -0.37 -5.47
CA ARG A 72 -7.90 0.20 -6.78
C ARG A 72 -7.38 -0.89 -7.72
N ALA A 73 -7.48 -0.63 -9.02
CA ALA A 73 -6.88 -1.49 -10.03
C ALA A 73 -6.39 -0.66 -11.21
N ASN A 74 -5.29 -1.10 -11.80
CA ASN A 74 -4.80 -0.62 -13.08
C ASN A 74 -4.06 -1.76 -13.81
N GLU A 75 -3.80 -1.59 -15.10
CA GLU A 75 -3.20 -2.64 -15.94
C GLU A 75 -1.83 -3.13 -15.43
N ASN A 76 -1.11 -2.24 -14.74
CA ASN A 76 0.26 -2.51 -14.30
C ASN A 76 0.34 -3.06 -12.87
N GLY A 77 -0.66 -2.80 -12.03
CA GLY A 77 -0.71 -3.24 -10.63
C GLY A 77 0.12 -2.42 -9.64
N TRP A 78 0.58 -1.24 -10.03
CA TRP A 78 1.47 -0.38 -9.24
C TRP A 78 0.92 1.04 -9.05
N MET A 79 1.52 1.79 -8.14
CA MET A 79 1.17 3.19 -7.88
C MET A 79 1.43 4.05 -9.12
N ASN A 80 0.46 4.88 -9.48
CA ASN A 80 0.62 5.94 -10.48
C ASN A 80 0.08 7.26 -9.91
N GLU A 81 0.27 8.36 -10.63
CA GLU A 81 -0.17 9.68 -10.19
C GLU A 81 -1.66 9.74 -9.83
N GLN A 82 -2.52 9.15 -10.67
CA GLN A 82 -3.98 9.16 -10.44
C GLN A 82 -4.36 8.38 -9.17
N ILE A 83 -3.76 7.22 -8.93
CA ILE A 83 -3.99 6.43 -7.73
C ILE A 83 -3.43 7.16 -6.50
N MET A 84 -2.28 7.83 -6.61
CA MET A 84 -1.69 8.63 -5.54
C MET A 84 -2.60 9.81 -5.14
N LEU A 85 -3.14 10.54 -6.12
CA LEU A 85 -4.11 11.61 -5.87
C LEU A 85 -5.38 11.06 -5.20
N SER A 86 -5.86 9.90 -5.64
CA SER A 86 -6.98 9.22 -4.99
C SER A 86 -6.66 8.82 -3.55
N TRP A 87 -5.48 8.25 -3.29
CA TRP A 87 -5.01 7.89 -1.95
C TRP A 87 -4.97 9.12 -1.04
N LEU A 88 -4.49 10.25 -1.55
CA LEU A 88 -4.48 11.50 -0.80
C LEU A 88 -5.89 11.93 -0.41
N GLN A 89 -6.85 11.81 -1.34
CA GLN A 89 -8.23 12.22 -1.10
C GLN A 89 -8.98 11.27 -0.16
N THR A 90 -8.87 9.96 -0.37
CA THR A 90 -9.71 8.96 0.31
C THR A 90 -9.12 8.49 1.62
N ILE A 91 -7.79 8.52 1.77
CA ILE A 91 -7.07 7.98 2.92
C ILE A 91 -6.38 9.12 3.67
N TRP A 92 -5.46 9.84 3.02
CA TRP A 92 -4.67 10.86 3.71
C TRP A 92 -5.51 12.00 4.25
N ARG A 93 -6.56 12.47 3.57
CA ARG A 93 -7.36 13.60 4.10
C ARG A 93 -8.30 13.21 5.24
N LYS A 94 -8.54 11.91 5.46
CA LYS A 94 -9.38 11.40 6.55
C LYS A 94 -8.64 11.25 7.89
N ARG A 95 -7.46 11.87 8.05
CA ARG A 95 -6.74 11.90 9.35
C ARG A 95 -7.65 12.44 10.43
N LYS A 96 -7.54 11.88 11.64
CA LYS A 96 -8.15 12.50 12.84
C LYS A 96 -7.69 13.96 12.93
N ASN A 97 -8.62 14.85 13.29
CA ASN A 97 -8.40 16.30 13.35
C ASN A 97 -8.10 16.97 11.99
N SER A 98 -8.41 16.36 10.84
CA SER A 98 -8.22 17.02 9.53
C SER A 98 -9.02 18.32 9.38
N PHE A 99 -10.09 18.50 10.17
CA PHE A 99 -10.82 19.76 10.28
C PHE A 99 -9.91 20.93 10.67
N PHE A 100 -8.99 20.71 11.62
CA PHE A 100 -7.99 21.71 12.04
C PHE A 100 -6.76 21.76 11.12
N ARG A 101 -6.71 20.91 10.09
CA ARG A 101 -5.61 20.76 9.13
C ARG A 101 -4.22 20.86 9.79
N PRO A 102 -3.93 20.08 10.85
CA PRO A 102 -2.64 20.12 11.50
C PRO A 102 -1.55 19.80 10.46
N LYS A 103 -0.49 20.62 10.48
CA LYS A 103 0.69 20.40 9.66
C LYS A 103 1.21 18.99 9.93
N ALA A 104 1.40 18.22 8.87
CA ALA A 104 1.98 16.89 8.98
C ALA A 104 3.18 16.77 8.05
N PHE A 105 4.11 15.90 8.42
CA PHE A 105 5.15 15.42 7.52
C PHE A 105 4.72 14.07 6.95
N LEU A 106 4.80 13.94 5.63
CA LEU A 106 4.64 12.69 4.93
C LEU A 106 6.00 12.29 4.36
N ILE A 107 6.52 11.17 4.86
CA ILE A 107 7.76 10.57 4.39
C ILE A 107 7.41 9.52 3.33
N MET A 108 8.04 9.60 2.16
CA MET A 108 7.87 8.65 1.04
C MET A 108 9.20 8.42 0.34
N ASP A 109 9.28 7.38 -0.48
CA ASP A 109 10.43 7.16 -1.36
C ASP A 109 10.46 8.16 -2.53
N SER A 110 11.51 8.08 -3.35
CA SER A 110 11.71 8.94 -4.53
C SER A 110 11.01 8.43 -5.79
N MET A 111 9.96 7.61 -5.69
CA MET A 111 9.25 7.10 -6.87
C MET A 111 8.63 8.26 -7.67
N LYS A 112 8.71 8.19 -9.02
CA LYS A 112 8.25 9.27 -9.91
C LYS A 112 6.78 9.68 -9.69
N SER A 113 5.91 8.71 -9.41
CA SER A 113 4.49 8.93 -9.13
C SER A 113 4.25 9.74 -7.84
N HIS A 114 5.19 9.78 -6.91
CA HIS A 114 5.10 10.52 -5.66
C HIS A 114 5.51 11.99 -5.77
N VAL A 115 6.29 12.32 -6.80
CA VAL A 115 6.94 13.64 -6.92
C VAL A 115 6.40 14.48 -8.08
N SER A 116 5.30 14.06 -8.71
CA SER A 116 4.62 14.88 -9.71
C SER A 116 4.15 16.21 -9.13
N GLU A 117 4.04 17.23 -9.97
CA GLU A 117 3.64 18.56 -9.54
C GLU A 117 2.20 18.57 -8.99
N ASN A 118 1.30 17.80 -9.58
CA ASN A 118 -0.07 17.68 -9.08
C ASN A 118 -0.11 17.03 -7.69
N VAL A 119 0.70 16.01 -7.46
CA VAL A 119 0.79 15.33 -6.15
C VAL A 119 1.35 16.29 -5.09
N LYS A 120 2.40 17.05 -5.42
CA LYS A 120 2.94 18.09 -4.53
C LYS A 120 1.89 19.16 -4.18
N ASN A 121 1.13 19.62 -5.18
CA ASN A 121 0.08 20.61 -4.99
C ASN A 121 -1.09 20.08 -4.15
N ALA A 122 -1.48 18.82 -4.35
CA ALA A 122 -2.49 18.15 -3.53
C ALA A 122 -2.05 18.00 -2.06
N LEU A 123 -0.77 17.65 -1.83
CA LEU A 123 -0.19 17.53 -0.48
C LEU A 123 -0.10 18.88 0.24
N LYS A 124 0.32 19.94 -0.48
CA LYS A 124 0.33 21.30 0.05
C LYS A 124 -1.07 21.75 0.45
N SER A 125 -2.07 21.48 -0.39
CA SER A 125 -3.48 21.77 -0.12
C SER A 125 -4.04 20.97 1.06
N ALA A 126 -3.45 19.81 1.36
CA ALA A 126 -3.77 18.97 2.51
C ALA A 126 -2.92 19.30 3.76
N SER A 127 -2.20 20.43 3.79
CA SER A 127 -1.32 20.86 4.89
C SER A 127 -0.26 19.80 5.24
N ALA A 128 0.25 19.10 4.24
CA ALA A 128 1.34 18.13 4.38
C ALA A 128 2.63 18.67 3.75
N LYS A 129 3.73 18.61 4.51
CA LYS A 129 5.10 18.74 3.99
C LYS A 129 5.60 17.36 3.60
N ILE A 130 6.35 17.30 2.50
CA ILE A 130 6.89 16.05 1.97
C ILE A 130 8.36 15.94 2.36
N ALA A 131 8.77 14.78 2.83
CA ALA A 131 10.17 14.38 2.92
C ALA A 131 10.38 13.17 2.01
N ILE A 132 11.32 13.28 1.07
CA ILE A 132 11.64 12.23 0.12
C ILE A 132 12.90 11.51 0.59
N ILE A 133 12.82 10.19 0.73
CA ILE A 133 13.99 9.33 0.97
C ILE A 133 14.64 9.06 -0.39
N PRO A 134 15.92 9.42 -0.59
CA PRO A 134 16.63 9.11 -1.82
C PRO A 134 16.75 7.59 -2.06
N GLY A 135 16.77 7.20 -3.33
CA GLY A 135 16.96 5.81 -3.71
C GLY A 135 18.24 5.19 -3.12
N GLY A 136 18.16 3.92 -2.74
CA GLY A 136 19.28 3.18 -2.13
C GLY A 136 19.43 3.37 -0.62
N LEU A 137 18.67 4.28 0.00
CA LEU A 137 18.73 4.53 1.44
C LEU A 137 17.59 3.87 2.24
N THR A 138 16.62 3.24 1.59
CA THR A 138 15.48 2.60 2.26
C THR A 138 15.90 1.53 3.28
N LYS A 139 17.02 0.83 3.04
CA LYS A 139 17.56 -0.18 3.96
C LYS A 139 18.24 0.42 5.22
N ASN A 140 18.62 1.70 5.18
CA ASN A 140 19.37 2.37 6.24
C ASN A 140 18.52 3.34 7.06
N CYS A 141 17.24 3.51 6.71
CA CYS A 141 16.30 4.32 7.47
C CYS A 141 15.71 3.51 8.63
N ASN A 142 16.39 3.52 9.78
CA ASN A 142 15.75 3.15 11.04
C ASN A 142 14.85 4.31 11.49
N LEU A 143 13.54 4.21 11.19
CA LEU A 143 12.50 5.13 11.68
C LEU A 143 11.83 4.59 12.93
#